data_AF-V4T5M5-F1
#
_entry.id   AF-V4T5M5-F1
#
_cell.length_a   1.000
_cell.length_b   1.000
_cell.length_c   1.000
_cell.angle_alpha   90.00
_cell.angle_beta   90.00
_cell.angle_gamma   90.00
#
_symmetry.space_group_name_H-M   'P 1'
#
loop_
_entity.id
_entity.type
_entity.pdbx_description
1 polymer ?
#
loop_
_entity_poly.entity_id
_entity_poly.type
_entity_poly.pdbx_seq_one_letter_code
_entity_poly.pdbx_strand_id
1 'polypeptide(L)'
;MSSAAIQFVDWCQTGFKCGINYQPPTVVSGGDFTSAQRAVCVISNSTNVARDFSRIDHKYEKGEFFEAREDLAALEMDYEEAGAESGKGENGNNGDDLCL
;
A
#
# COMPACT_ATOMS: atom_id res chain seq x y z
N MET A 1 13.62 18.33 9.18
CA MET A 1 12.58 17.61 8.42
C MET A 1 13.14 16.23 8.16
N SER A 2 12.54 15.17 8.72
CA SER A 2 12.89 13.80 8.33
C SER A 2 12.41 13.60 6.89
N SER A 3 13.31 13.24 5.98
CA SER A 3 12.90 12.80 4.64
C SER A 3 12.21 11.45 4.81
N ALA A 4 10.92 11.36 4.51
CA ALA A 4 10.29 10.07 4.31
C ALA A 4 10.85 9.49 3.00
N ALA A 5 11.58 8.38 3.08
CA ALA A 5 12.10 7.69 1.91
C ALA A 5 10.99 6.79 1.34
N ILE A 6 10.74 6.89 0.04
CA ILE A 6 9.87 5.95 -0.68
C ILE A 6 10.77 4.87 -1.26
N GLN A 7 10.51 3.61 -0.90
CA GLN A 7 11.25 2.45 -1.41
C GLN A 7 10.38 1.72 -2.43
N PHE A 8 10.96 1.35 -3.56
CA PHE A 8 10.33 0.51 -4.56
C PHE A 8 11.02 -0.86 -4.58
N VAL A 9 10.31 -1.88 -5.04
CA VAL A 9 10.92 -3.16 -5.39
C VAL A 9 11.85 -3.02 -6.60
N ASP A 10 12.95 -3.79 -6.63
CA ASP A 10 14.00 -3.69 -7.66
C ASP A 10 13.49 -3.94 -9.09
N TRP A 11 12.43 -4.73 -9.24
CA TRP A 11 11.81 -5.02 -10.53
C TRP A 11 10.80 -3.94 -10.98
N CYS A 12 10.53 -2.92 -10.17
CA CYS A 12 9.66 -1.80 -10.52
C CYS A 12 10.39 -0.81 -11.44
N GLN A 13 10.16 -0.91 -12.75
CA GLN A 13 10.84 -0.09 -13.77
C GLN A 13 10.50 1.41 -13.71
N THR A 14 9.25 1.75 -13.35
CA THR A 14 8.77 3.14 -13.24
C THR A 14 7.93 3.28 -11.97
N GLY A 15 8.50 3.86 -10.92
CA GLY A 15 7.83 3.99 -9.61
C GLY A 15 6.62 4.95 -9.58
N PHE A 16 6.47 5.83 -10.59
CA PHE A 16 5.34 6.77 -10.64
C PHE A 16 4.68 6.80 -12.02
N LYS A 17 3.34 6.77 -12.00
CA LYS A 17 2.49 7.03 -13.16
C LYS A 17 1.64 8.26 -12.84
N CYS A 18 1.57 9.21 -13.77
CA CYS A 18 0.83 10.46 -13.58
C CYS A 18 -0.24 10.61 -14.67
N GLY A 19 -1.47 10.90 -14.25
CA GLY A 19 -2.56 11.35 -15.10
C GLY A 19 -3.01 12.73 -14.65
N ILE A 20 -3.30 13.62 -15.60
CA ILE A 20 -3.77 14.98 -15.32
C ILE A 20 -5.19 15.12 -15.88
N ASN A 21 -6.11 15.49 -15.00
CA ASN A 21 -7.43 15.98 -15.40
C ASN A 21 -7.45 17.50 -15.26
N TYR A 22 -7.82 18.19 -16.33
CA TYR A 22 -7.90 19.65 -16.36
C TYR A 22 -9.21 20.20 -15.80
N GLN A 23 -10.23 19.35 -15.66
CA GLN A 23 -11.47 19.74 -15.00
C GLN A 23 -11.24 19.81 -13.48
N PRO A 24 -11.59 20.92 -12.82
CA PRO A 24 -11.51 21.02 -11.37
C PRO A 24 -12.43 19.99 -10.69
N PRO A 25 -12.09 19.50 -9.48
CA PRO A 25 -12.98 18.65 -8.70
C PRO A 25 -14.32 19.33 -8.43
N THR A 26 -15.41 18.58 -8.61
CA THR A 26 -16.76 19.05 -8.30
C THR A 26 -17.11 18.75 -6.85
N VAL A 27 -17.78 19.69 -6.17
CA VAL A 27 -18.33 19.47 -4.83
C VAL A 27 -19.85 19.26 -4.91
N VAL A 28 -20.38 18.41 -4.03
CA VAL A 28 -21.82 18.18 -3.91
C VAL A 28 -22.44 19.28 -3.03
N SER A 29 -23.57 19.84 -3.46
CA SER A 29 -24.31 20.85 -2.67
C SER A 29 -24.75 20.29 -1.31
N GLY A 30 -24.45 21.01 -0.23
CA GLY A 30 -24.73 20.55 1.14
C GLY A 30 -23.75 19.50 1.68
N GLY A 31 -22.68 19.18 0.95
CA GLY A 31 -21.61 18.28 1.42
C GLY A 31 -20.54 19.00 2.25
N ASP A 32 -19.62 18.21 2.80
CA ASP A 32 -18.62 18.68 3.78
C ASP A 32 -17.32 19.21 3.13
N PHE A 33 -17.20 19.16 1.80
CA PHE A 33 -16.01 19.60 1.08
C PHE A 33 -16.17 21.02 0.52
N THR A 34 -15.13 21.84 0.69
CA THR A 34 -15.00 23.14 0.00
C THR A 34 -14.49 22.96 -1.43
N SER A 35 -14.79 23.91 -2.30
CA SER A 35 -14.29 23.89 -3.68
C SER A 35 -12.77 24.04 -3.71
N ALA A 36 -12.12 23.28 -4.59
CA ALA A 36 -10.68 23.31 -4.78
C ALA A 36 -10.36 23.54 -6.27
N GLN A 37 -9.33 24.35 -6.55
CA GLN A 37 -8.88 24.58 -7.93
C GLN A 37 -8.15 23.34 -8.50
N ARG A 38 -7.49 22.58 -7.63
CA ARG A 38 -6.74 21.36 -7.96
C ARG A 38 -6.82 20.40 -6.79
N ALA A 39 -6.85 19.11 -7.09
CA ALA A 39 -6.70 18.03 -6.12
C ALA A 39 -5.78 16.95 -6.71
N VAL A 40 -5.20 16.13 -5.83
CA VAL A 40 -4.36 15.00 -6.20
C VAL A 40 -4.94 13.76 -5.53
N CYS A 41 -5.07 12.68 -6.29
CA CYS A 41 -5.33 11.34 -5.79
C CYS A 41 -4.10 10.48 -6.07
N VAL A 42 -3.61 9.78 -5.05
CA VAL A 42 -2.52 8.82 -5.20
C VAL A 42 -3.11 7.43 -4.99
N ILE A 43 -2.86 6.55 -5.95
CA ILE A 43 -3.19 5.13 -5.84
C ILE A 43 -1.84 4.41 -5.75
N SER A 44 -1.52 3.92 -4.56
CA SER A 44 -0.31 3.15 -4.29
C SER A 44 -0.67 1.69 -4.04
N ASN A 45 0.16 0.78 -4.54
CA ASN A 45 0.18 -0.60 -4.09
C ASN A 45 1.38 -0.71 -3.13
N SER A 46 1.23 -1.29 -1.95
CA SER A 46 2.32 -1.45 -1.00
C SER A 46 2.21 -2.78 -0.32
N THR A 47 3.33 -3.43 -0.06
CA THR A 47 3.37 -4.65 0.76
C THR A 47 2.87 -4.41 2.19
N ASN A 48 2.74 -3.14 2.63
CA ASN A 48 2.15 -2.77 3.92
C ASN A 48 0.72 -3.27 4.10
N VAL A 49 -0.03 -3.47 3.01
CA VAL A 49 -1.39 -3.98 3.07
C VAL A 49 -1.47 -5.38 3.69
N ALA A 50 -0.39 -6.18 3.62
CA ALA A 50 -0.29 -7.48 4.28
C ALA A 50 -0.56 -7.37 5.79
N ARG A 51 -0.12 -6.29 6.45
CA ARG A 51 -0.38 -6.07 7.87
C ARG A 51 -1.87 -5.92 8.19
N ASP A 52 -2.63 -5.34 7.27
CA ASP A 52 -4.08 -5.21 7.44
C ASP A 52 -4.78 -6.54 7.18
N PHE A 53 -4.28 -7.36 6.25
CA PHE A 53 -4.72 -8.75 6.07
C PHE A 53 -4.50 -9.59 7.34
N SER A 54 -3.32 -9.51 7.97
CA SER A 54 -3.04 -10.24 9.21
C SER A 54 -3.93 -9.81 10.38
N ARG A 55 -4.28 -8.51 10.45
CA ARG A 55 -5.24 -8.01 11.44
C ARG A 55 -6.64 -8.57 11.22
N ILE A 56 -7.03 -8.76 9.96
CA ILE A 56 -8.30 -9.40 9.61
C ILE A 56 -8.24 -10.88 10.00
N ASP A 57 -7.20 -11.63 9.62
CA ASP A 57 -7.08 -13.05 9.97
C ASP A 57 -7.17 -13.25 11.50
N HIS A 58 -6.39 -12.48 12.27
CA HIS A 58 -6.40 -12.54 13.74
C HIS A 58 -7.78 -12.24 14.35
N LYS A 59 -8.59 -11.36 13.73
CA LYS A 59 -9.94 -11.07 14.21
C LYS A 59 -10.92 -12.21 13.97
N TYR A 60 -10.71 -13.01 12.92
CA TYR A 60 -11.64 -14.05 12.46
C TYR A 60 -11.13 -15.48 12.68
N GLU A 61 -10.08 -15.66 13.48
CA GLU A 61 -9.46 -16.97 13.76
C GLU A 61 -10.42 -18.06 14.25
N LYS A 62 -11.50 -17.67 14.94
CA LYS A 62 -12.47 -18.59 15.55
C LYS A 62 -13.57 -19.08 14.61
N GLY A 63 -13.55 -18.70 13.32
CA GLY A 63 -14.54 -19.11 12.32
C GLY A 63 -14.19 -20.41 11.58
N GLU A 64 -15.20 -21.09 11.04
CA GLU A 64 -15.06 -22.33 10.23
C GLU A 64 -14.69 -22.06 8.76
N PHE A 65 -13.92 -21.01 8.48
CA PHE A 65 -13.54 -20.62 7.11
C PHE A 65 -12.10 -21.01 6.79
N PHE A 66 -11.76 -22.29 7.00
CA PHE A 66 -10.39 -22.79 6.91
C PHE A 66 -9.75 -22.53 5.53
N GLU A 67 -10.50 -22.78 4.45
CA GLU A 67 -10.06 -22.53 3.06
C GLU A 67 -9.69 -21.05 2.84
N ALA A 68 -10.56 -20.12 3.27
CA ALA A 68 -10.29 -18.69 3.14
C ALA A 68 -9.08 -18.22 3.95
N ARG A 69 -8.74 -18.92 5.05
CA ARG A 69 -7.54 -18.64 5.85
C ARG A 69 -6.28 -19.16 5.20
N GLU A 70 -6.34 -20.32 4.55
CA GLU A 70 -5.21 -20.82 3.74
C GLU A 70 -4.89 -19.87 2.58
N ASP A 71 -5.92 -19.39 1.87
CA ASP A 71 -5.75 -18.39 0.80
C ASP A 71 -5.16 -17.07 1.33
N LEU A 72 -5.59 -16.62 2.51
CA LEU A 72 -5.08 -15.41 3.14
C LEU A 72 -3.62 -15.58 3.59
N ALA A 73 -3.26 -16.74 4.14
CA ALA A 73 -1.89 -17.06 4.51
C ALA A 73 -0.95 -17.12 3.29
N ALA A 74 -1.43 -17.69 2.18
CA ALA A 74 -0.69 -17.67 0.92
C ALA A 74 -0.46 -16.23 0.41
N LEU A 75 -1.50 -15.38 0.50
CA LEU A 75 -1.39 -13.97 0.12
C LEU A 75 -0.39 -13.20 0.99
N GLU A 76 -0.36 -13.47 2.29
CA GLU A 76 0.63 -12.87 3.21
C GLU A 76 2.05 -13.26 2.82
N MET A 77 2.28 -14.55 2.52
CA MET A 77 3.56 -15.04 2.04
C MET A 77 4.00 -14.35 0.74
N ASP A 78 3.08 -14.17 -0.22
CA ASP A 78 3.37 -13.49 -1.49
C ASP A 78 3.85 -12.05 -1.26
N TYR A 79 3.26 -11.34 -0.29
CA TYR A 79 3.67 -9.97 0.06
C TYR A 79 5.01 -9.91 0.81
N GLU A 80 5.32 -10.91 1.65
CA GLU A 80 6.61 -11.04 2.30
C GLU A 80 7.73 -11.28 1.29
N GLU A 81 7.52 -12.19 0.33
CA GLU A 81 8.47 -12.47 -0.75
C GLU A 81 8.71 -11.21 -1.60
N ALA A 82 7.65 -10.57 -2.07
CA ALA A 82 7.74 -9.36 -2.87
C ALA A 82 8.47 -8.21 -2.14
N GLY A 83 8.30 -8.09 -0.82
CA GLY A 83 9.00 -7.10 0.00
C GLY A 83 10.49 -7.42 0.22
N ALA A 84 10.84 -8.70 0.36
CA ALA A 84 12.19 -9.15 0.63
C ALA A 84 13.13 -9.08 -0.59
N GLU A 85 12.57 -9.14 -1.81
CA GLU A 85 13.36 -9.05 -3.05
C GLU A 85 14.11 -7.72 -3.23
N SER A 86 13.74 -6.66 -2.51
CA SER A 86 14.39 -5.33 -2.55
C SER A 86 15.64 -5.20 -1.65
N GLY A 87 15.90 -6.17 -0.75
CA GLY A 87 16.89 -6.06 0.33
C GLY A 87 18.33 -6.54 0.03
N LYS A 88 18.69 -6.85 -1.23
CA LYS A 88 20.03 -7.38 -1.57
C LYS A 88 21.10 -6.31 -1.87
N GLY A 89 20.84 -5.04 -1.59
CA GLY A 89 21.80 -3.93 -1.60
C GLY A 89 22.10 -3.39 -0.20
N GLU A 90 23.37 -3.20 0.13
CA GLU A 90 23.92 -2.91 1.46
C GLU A 90 23.39 -1.60 2.12
N ASN A 91 22.77 -1.70 3.31
CA ASN A 91 23.19 -1.08 4.58
C ASN A 91 22.03 -1.05 5.59
N GLY A 92 22.31 -1.51 6.80
CA GLY A 92 21.33 -1.52 7.89
C GLY A 92 20.93 -0.13 8.34
N ASN A 93 19.61 0.10 8.44
CA ASN A 93 19.05 0.96 9.46
C ASN A 93 17.65 0.46 9.84
N ASN A 94 17.36 0.48 11.14
CA ASN A 94 16.12 -0.02 11.72
C ASN A 94 14.94 0.91 11.40
N GLY A 95 13.81 0.29 11.02
CA GLY A 95 12.49 0.92 11.03
C GLY A 95 11.78 0.71 9.69
N ASP A 96 10.93 -0.31 9.64
CA ASP A 96 9.83 -0.43 8.66
C ASP A 96 10.16 -0.07 7.20
N ASP A 97 11.19 -0.71 6.63
CA ASP A 97 11.35 -0.75 5.18
C ASP A 97 10.20 -1.56 4.57
N LEU A 98 9.21 -0.86 4.00
CA LEU A 98 8.17 -1.46 3.18
C LEU A 98 8.14 -0.82 1.80
N CYS A 99 8.09 -1.69 0.81
CA CYS A 99 8.12 -1.32 -0.59
C CYS A 99 6.73 -0.88 -1.09
N LEU A 100 6.73 0.09 -1.99
CA LEU A 100 5.64 0.41 -2.92
C LEU A 100 5.84 -0.32 -4.26
#